data_AF-A0A522FFM2-F1
#
_entry.id   AF-A0A522FFM2-F1
#
_cell.length_a   1.000
_cell.length_b   1.000
_cell.length_c   1.000
_cell.angle_alpha   90.00
_cell.angle_beta   90.00
_cell.angle_gamma   90.00
#
_symmetry.space_group_name_H-M   'P 1'
#
loop_
_entity.id
_entity.type
_entity.pdbx_description
1 polymer ?
#
loop_
_entity_poly.entity_id
_entity_poly.type
_entity_poly.pdbx_seq_one_letter_code
_entity_poly.pdbx_strand_id
1 'polypeptide(L)'
;MKKNIILLTVSLAMFMEAVDTTILNTAIPVMSKSLNVNPINLKLALISYLLSLAIFIPISGWIADKFGIKRVFISAISLFT
;
A
#
# COMPACT_ATOMS: atom_id res chain seq x y z
N MET A 1 10.28 -13.00 24.30
CA MET A 1 10.26 -11.58 23.89
C MET A 1 10.40 -11.31 22.38
N LYS A 2 10.54 -12.33 21.49
CA LYS A 2 10.75 -12.11 20.04
C LYS A 2 9.48 -12.06 19.17
N LYS A 3 8.35 -12.64 19.62
CA LYS A 3 7.10 -12.74 18.83
C LYS A 3 6.30 -11.43 18.82
N ASN A 4 6.31 -10.68 19.93
CA ASN A 4 5.57 -9.43 20.07
C ASN A 4 6.11 -8.34 19.15
N ILE A 5 7.42 -8.29 18.91
CA ILE A 5 8.03 -7.32 18.00
C ILE A 5 7.61 -7.60 16.55
N ILE A 6 7.63 -8.88 16.14
CA ILE A 6 7.18 -9.27 14.78
C ILE A 6 5.71 -8.90 14.59
N LEU A 7 4.86 -9.20 15.57
CA LEU A 7 3.45 -8.81 15.54
C LEU A 7 3.28 -7.29 15.44
N LEU A 8 4.00 -6.52 16.27
CA LEU A 8 3.94 -5.06 16.24
C LEU A 8 4.37 -4.49 14.88
N THR A 9 5.45 -5.00 14.29
CA THR A 9 5.93 -4.52 12.99
C THR A 9 4.94 -4.85 11.87
N VAL A 10 4.35 -6.05 11.87
CA VAL A 10 3.33 -6.41 10.88
C VAL A 10 2.05 -5.58 11.08
N SER A 11 1.63 -5.36 12.32
CA SER A 11 0.48 -4.50 12.63
C SER A 11 0.71 -3.05 12.20
N LEU A 12 1.91 -2.50 12.40
CA LEU A 12 2.27 -1.16 11.92
C LEU A 12 2.27 -1.07 10.40
N ALA A 13 2.77 -2.09 9.71
CA ALA A 13 2.75 -2.14 8.24
C ALA A 13 1.30 -2.18 7.70
N MET A 14 0.44 -3.01 8.27
CA MET A 14 -0.99 -3.08 7.92
C MET A 14 -1.72 -1.77 8.26
N PHE A 15 -1.36 -1.13 9.36
CA PHE A 15 -1.88 0.19 9.72
C PHE A 15 -1.50 1.25 8.67
N MET A 16 -0.25 1.26 8.21
CA MET A 16 0.23 2.18 7.18
C MET A 16 -0.53 2.00 5.86
N GLU A 17 -0.76 0.74 5.42
CA GLU A 17 -1.55 0.43 4.23
C GLU A 17 -2.99 0.97 4.33
N ALA A 18 -3.62 0.81 5.51
CA ALA A 18 -4.97 1.32 5.75
C ALA A 18 -5.03 2.85 5.71
N VAL A 19 -3.99 3.53 6.21
CA VAL A 19 -3.86 4.99 6.14
C VAL A 19 -3.75 5.46 4.69
N ASP A 20 -2.91 4.85 3.87
CA ASP A 20 -2.75 5.23 2.45
C ASP A 20 -4.07 5.15 1.68
N THR A 21 -4.81 4.06 1.89
CA THR A 21 -6.12 3.85 1.26
C THR A 21 -7.15 4.91 1.71
N THR A 22 -7.11 5.31 2.98
CA THR A 22 -8.01 6.34 3.54
C THR A 22 -7.67 7.73 3.01
N ILE A 23 -6.38 8.07 2.94
CA ILE A 23 -5.90 9.35 2.38
C ILE A 23 -6.32 9.46 0.92
N LEU A 24 -6.11 8.42 0.10
CA LEU A 24 -6.52 8.42 -1.30
C LEU A 24 -8.02 8.69 -1.47
N ASN A 25 -8.86 7.97 -0.72
CA ASN A 25 -10.32 8.09 -0.82
C ASN A 25 -10.83 9.49 -0.42
N THR A 26 -10.17 10.15 0.53
CA THR A 26 -10.57 11.48 1.02
C THR A 26 -9.94 12.62 0.24
N ALA A 27 -8.72 12.46 -0.27
CA ALA A 27 -7.98 13.49 -0.98
C ALA A 27 -8.38 13.61 -2.45
N ILE A 28 -8.83 12.52 -3.09
CA ILE A 28 -9.25 12.52 -4.51
C ILE A 28 -10.35 13.57 -4.81
N PRO A 29 -11.46 13.65 -4.04
CA PRO A 29 -12.49 14.65 -4.30
C PRO A 29 -11.98 16.10 -4.15
N VAL A 30 -11.09 16.33 -3.17
CA VAL A 30 -10.48 17.64 -2.93
C VAL A 30 -9.52 18.01 -4.07
N MET A 31 -8.68 17.06 -4.51
CA MET A 31 -7.79 17.23 -5.66
C MET A 31 -8.58 17.50 -6.95
N SER A 32 -9.68 16.78 -7.19
CA SER A 32 -10.60 17.00 -8.32
C SER A 32 -11.07 18.45 -8.40
N LYS A 33 -11.50 18.98 -7.24
CA LYS A 33 -12.01 20.33 -7.13
C LYS A 33 -10.89 21.37 -7.33
N SER A 34 -9.69 21.11 -6.81
CA SER A 34 -8.55 22.02 -6.93
C SER A 34 -7.93 22.06 -8.33
N LEU A 35 -7.90 20.93 -9.03
CA LEU A 35 -7.29 20.78 -10.35
C LEU A 35 -8.29 20.99 -11.49
N ASN A 36 -9.56 21.24 -11.17
CA ASN A 36 -10.67 21.44 -12.12
C ASN A 36 -10.81 20.27 -13.14
N VAL A 37 -10.45 19.06 -12.72
CA VAL A 37 -10.49 17.84 -13.55
C VAL A 37 -11.77 17.07 -13.24
N ASN A 38 -12.36 16.47 -14.27
CA ASN A 38 -13.55 15.64 -14.13
C ASN A 38 -13.33 14.55 -13.06
N PRO A 39 -14.22 14.40 -12.07
CA PRO A 39 -14.13 13.38 -11.02
C PRO A 39 -13.98 11.95 -11.57
N ILE A 40 -14.48 11.69 -12.77
CA ILE A 40 -14.34 10.39 -13.46
C ILE A 40 -12.86 10.01 -13.64
N ASN A 41 -12.00 10.98 -13.92
CA ASN A 41 -10.57 10.75 -14.16
C ASN A 41 -9.84 10.42 -12.86
N LEU A 42 -10.27 10.98 -11.73
CA LEU A 42 -9.72 10.62 -10.43
C LEU A 42 -10.26 9.29 -9.90
N LYS A 43 -11.46 8.89 -10.32
CA LYS A 43 -11.96 7.54 -10.05
C LYS A 43 -11.11 6.47 -10.76
N LEU A 44 -10.56 6.79 -11.95
CA LEU A 44 -9.56 5.94 -12.60
C LEU A 44 -8.25 5.82 -11.80
N ALA A 45 -7.84 6.86 -11.06
CA ALA A 45 -6.68 6.76 -10.17
C ALA A 45 -6.90 5.73 -9.06
N LEU A 46 -8.11 5.69 -8.48
CA LEU A 46 -8.51 4.66 -7.50
C LEU A 46 -8.51 3.26 -8.11
N ILE A 47 -9.06 3.09 -9.31
CA ILE A 47 -9.07 1.79 -10.01
C ILE A 47 -7.64 1.34 -10.32
N SER A 48 -6.77 2.25 -10.75
CA SER A 48 -5.35 1.96 -11.00
C SER A 48 -4.61 1.55 -9.73
N TYR A 49 -4.88 2.20 -8.60
CA TYR A 49 -4.35 1.79 -7.29
C TYR A 49 -4.75 0.36 -6.93
N LEU A 50 -6.06 0.05 -7.02
CA LEU A 50 -6.56 -1.29 -6.72
C LEU A 50 -6.02 -2.36 -7.68
N LEU A 51 -5.89 -2.02 -8.96
CA LEU A 51 -5.32 -2.92 -9.97
C LEU A 51 -3.84 -3.20 -9.68
N SER A 52 -3.09 -2.17 -9.30
CA SER A 52 -1.70 -2.32 -8.86
C SER A 52 -1.61 -3.27 -7.66
N LEU A 53 -2.40 -3.03 -6.61
CA LEU A 53 -2.45 -3.93 -5.45
C LEU A 53 -2.77 -5.38 -5.85
N ALA A 54 -3.78 -5.58 -6.70
CA ALA A 54 -4.17 -6.91 -7.17
C ALA A 54 -3.03 -7.65 -7.88
N ILE A 55 -2.18 -6.94 -8.60
CA ILE A 55 -1.02 -7.50 -9.30
C ILE A 55 0.15 -7.73 -8.33
N PHE A 56 0.44 -6.77 -7.46
CA PHE A 56 1.62 -6.80 -6.59
C PHE A 56 1.48 -7.72 -5.38
N ILE A 57 0.26 -7.98 -4.88
CA ILE A 57 0.03 -8.94 -3.78
C ILE A 57 0.60 -10.34 -4.12
N PRO A 58 0.19 -11.01 -5.21
CA PRO A 58 0.71 -12.35 -5.53
C PRO A 58 2.20 -12.32 -5.91
N ILE A 59 2.66 -11.27 -6.58
CA ILE A 59 4.09 -11.10 -6.92
C ILE A 59 4.93 -11.03 -5.65
N SER A 60 4.51 -10.23 -4.67
CA SER A 60 5.21 -10.09 -3.39
C SER A 60 5.28 -11.42 -2.63
N GLY A 61 4.21 -12.24 -2.70
CA GLY A 61 4.18 -13.60 -2.16
C GLY A 61 5.22 -14.51 -2.83
N TRP A 62 5.26 -14.54 -4.16
CA TRP A 62 6.24 -15.33 -4.90
C TRP A 62 7.69 -14.89 -4.62
N ILE A 63 7.95 -13.57 -4.53
CA ILE A 63 9.27 -13.04 -4.18
C ILE A 63 9.64 -13.42 -2.75
N ALA A 64 8.70 -13.35 -1.81
CA ALA A 64 8.90 -13.76 -0.42
C ALA A 64 9.21 -15.26 -0.29
N ASP A 65 8.57 -16.10 -1.09
CA ASP A 65 8.85 -17.54 -1.14
C ASP A 65 10.25 -17.82 -1.72
N LYS A 66 10.67 -17.06 -2.74
CA LYS A 66 11.96 -17.25 -3.41
C LYS A 66 13.16 -16.69 -2.65
N PHE A 67 13.04 -15.51 -2.05
CA PHE A 67 14.15 -14.77 -1.42
C PHE A 67 14.08 -14.75 0.11
N GLY A 68 13.00 -15.27 0.69
CA GLY A 68 12.74 -15.32 2.12
C GLY A 68 11.97 -14.11 2.63
N ILE A 69 10.86 -14.37 3.32
CA ILE A 69 9.92 -13.38 3.90
C ILE A 69 10.62 -12.26 4.66
N LYS A 70 11.61 -12.57 5.51
CA LYS A 70 12.29 -11.57 6.33
C LYS A 70 13.08 -10.54 5.50
N ARG A 71 13.77 -10.97 4.43
CA ARG A 71 14.57 -10.07 3.60
C ARG A 71 13.67 -9.16 2.77
N VAL A 72 12.62 -9.73 2.19
CA VAL A 72 11.63 -8.99 1.37
C VAL A 72 10.90 -7.95 2.20
N PHE A 73 10.49 -8.31 3.42
CA PHE A 73 9.82 -7.37 4.32
C PHE A 73 10.72 -6.20 4.75
N ILE A 74 12.00 -6.47 5.09
CA ILE A 74 12.96 -5.42 5.44
C ILE A 74 13.26 -4.52 4.24
N SER A 75 13.42 -5.07 3.03
CA SER A 75 13.62 -4.26 1.82
C SER A 75 12.41 -3.38 1.50
N ALA A 76 11.19 -3.88 1.71
CA ALA A 76 9.98 -3.10 1.48
C ALA A 76 9.88 -1.92 2.48
N ILE A 77 10.15 -2.17 3.76
CA ILE A 77 10.19 -1.10 4.78
C ILE A 77 11.27 -0.07 4.45
N SER A 78 12.46 -0.52 4.02
CA SER A 78 13.57 0.39 3.67
C SER A 78 13.30 1.23 2.43
N LEU A 79 12.40 0.81 1.55
CA LEU A 79 11.97 1.57 0.37
C LEU A 79 10.94 2.65 0.73
N PHE A 80 10.14 2.41 1.76
CA PHE A 80 9.06 3.30 2.21
C PHE A 80 9.46 4.25 3.35
N THR A 81 10.61 4.01 4.00
CA THR A 81 11.22 4.90 5.00
C THR A 81 12.22 5.82 4.32
#